data_AF-A0A970CZP9-F1
#
_entry.id   AF-A0A970CZP9-F1
#
_cell.length_a   1.000
_cell.length_b   1.000
_cell.length_c   1.000
_cell.angle_alpha   90.00
_cell.angle_beta   90.00
_cell.angle_gamma   90.00
#
_symmetry.space_group_name_H-M   'P 1'
#
loop_
_entity.id
_entity.type
_entity.pdbx_description
1 polymer ?
#
loop_
_entity_poly.entity_id
_entity_poly.type
_entity_poly.pdbx_seq_one_letter_code
_entity_poly.pdbx_strand_id
1 'polypeptide(L)'
;MSITLETAKAHANDPAVACCRFEAGTVIDASNLEDPAIFPDLVDSGLLDIGEDTLTIGQVLGATLTKTVDALVPITKDFVDGIVEAAEEKEEQPVAEEAETAEAPAEVAAAFTPSAFVGSGSSVKIHIGEGKNIDLEIPLGVAQSMGVVPAVGTGPAPAGGPVGGGSAEEAAPEIGEEKVIRELKRRHFQIDKVEFADETKIEGTTLYIRKGIEKDAVKTEDLVVDMTLEIITPDDYGKYSETFMDIQPIATKEEGELGSGVTRVLDGVIMMVTGTDEGGVQIGEFGSSEGEYDRNIMWNRPGCPDKGEIFIKTQVTVKEHTNMERPGPMAAHRASDHITEEIRQALKKADESLVVKEDGFQQVRRPRKKKVVIVKEIMGQGAMHDNYILPVEPVGTLGAKANVDLGNLPVPFSPLEVLDGGIHALTCIGPASKENSRHYFREPLVLEAMKDEEIDLAGVIFVGSPQINSEKFYVSRRLGMMIEMMDADGAIVTTEGFGNNHIDFASHIEQIGMRGVDVVGVSYSAVQGALVVGNEYMKNMIDLNKSMQGIENEILGNNTLCEEDAIRALAMLKTVMAGEDVKEAERKWNPNVKLNNVEAIEKEYGIKMELVDNEQVLPKSKKRMEIYEKEE
;
A
#
# COMPACT_ATOMS: atom_id res chain seq x y z
N MET A 1 -24.08 -2.76 -7.76
CA MET A 1 -23.46 -4.06 -8.08
C MET A 1 -24.26 -5.15 -7.41
N SER A 2 -24.32 -6.35 -7.98
CA SER A 2 -25.11 -7.40 -7.35
C SER A 2 -24.41 -8.06 -6.16
N ILE A 3 -25.17 -8.41 -5.12
CA ILE A 3 -24.64 -8.93 -3.86
C ILE A 3 -24.34 -10.43 -3.90
N THR A 4 -23.47 -10.88 -2.99
CA THR A 4 -23.19 -12.31 -2.81
C THR A 4 -24.27 -12.98 -1.93
N LEU A 5 -24.34 -14.31 -1.93
CA LEU A 5 -25.23 -15.07 -1.04
C LEU A 5 -24.91 -14.85 0.45
N GLU A 6 -23.68 -14.49 0.78
CA GLU A 6 -23.23 -14.22 2.15
C GLU A 6 -23.67 -12.81 2.59
N THR A 7 -23.42 -11.81 1.76
CA THR A 7 -23.96 -10.45 1.88
C THR A 7 -25.48 -10.47 2.02
N ALA A 8 -26.20 -11.22 1.18
CA ALA A 8 -27.66 -11.30 1.21
C ALA A 8 -28.23 -11.94 2.49
N LYS A 9 -27.42 -12.70 3.25
CA LYS A 9 -27.79 -13.21 4.58
C LYS A 9 -27.52 -12.17 5.67
N ALA A 10 -26.37 -11.50 5.62
CA ALA A 10 -26.04 -10.44 6.57
C ALA A 10 -27.07 -9.29 6.50
N HIS A 11 -27.51 -8.96 5.29
CA HIS A 11 -28.48 -7.91 5.00
C HIS A 11 -29.91 -8.43 4.79
N ALA A 12 -30.28 -9.58 5.37
CA ALA A 12 -31.59 -10.20 5.14
C ALA A 12 -32.79 -9.32 5.56
N ASN A 13 -32.59 -8.40 6.50
CA ASN A 13 -33.60 -7.45 6.99
C ASN A 13 -33.61 -6.10 6.22
N ASP A 14 -32.62 -5.86 5.35
CA ASP A 14 -32.54 -4.61 4.58
C ASP A 14 -33.45 -4.63 3.34
N PRO A 15 -33.78 -3.45 2.76
CA PRO A 15 -34.68 -3.36 1.61
C PRO A 15 -34.19 -4.15 0.38
N ALA A 16 -35.10 -4.81 -0.33
CA ALA A 16 -34.83 -5.45 -1.60
C ALA A 16 -34.93 -4.43 -2.74
N VAL A 17 -33.81 -4.15 -3.43
CA VAL A 17 -33.75 -3.28 -4.61
C VAL A 17 -33.09 -4.04 -5.75
N ALA A 18 -33.62 -3.94 -6.97
CA ALA A 18 -33.05 -4.62 -8.13
C ALA A 18 -31.75 -3.95 -8.62
N CYS A 19 -30.64 -4.69 -8.72
CA CYS A 19 -29.35 -4.15 -9.19
C CYS A 19 -29.31 -3.85 -10.70
N CYS A 20 -30.18 -4.48 -11.46
CA CYS A 20 -30.24 -4.48 -12.92
C CYS A 20 -31.69 -4.65 -13.36
N ARG A 21 -31.95 -4.49 -14.66
CA ARG A 21 -33.25 -4.86 -15.23
C ARG A 21 -33.38 -6.39 -15.29
N PHE A 22 -34.48 -6.93 -14.74
CA PHE A 22 -34.82 -8.35 -14.79
C PHE A 22 -36.24 -8.54 -15.32
N GLU A 23 -36.39 -9.45 -16.28
CA GLU A 23 -37.67 -9.72 -16.94
C GLU A 23 -38.59 -10.60 -16.07
N ALA A 24 -39.90 -10.47 -16.29
CA ALA A 24 -40.91 -11.28 -15.59
C ALA A 24 -40.63 -12.80 -15.74
N GLY A 25 -40.80 -13.55 -14.65
CA GLY A 25 -40.47 -14.97 -14.54
C GLY A 25 -39.07 -15.27 -14.00
N THR A 26 -38.23 -14.25 -13.76
CA THR A 26 -36.95 -14.41 -13.05
C THR A 26 -37.20 -14.82 -11.60
N VAL A 27 -36.53 -15.88 -11.14
CA VAL A 27 -36.45 -16.23 -9.71
C VAL A 27 -35.34 -15.39 -9.10
N ILE A 28 -35.64 -14.66 -8.02
CA ILE A 28 -34.71 -13.75 -7.37
C ILE A 28 -33.67 -14.56 -6.57
N ASP A 29 -32.40 -14.40 -6.93
CA ASP A 29 -31.25 -14.77 -6.12
C ASP A 29 -30.43 -13.53 -5.74
N ALA A 30 -29.37 -13.72 -4.94
CA ALA A 30 -28.52 -12.62 -4.48
C ALA A 30 -27.92 -11.79 -5.64
N SER A 31 -27.64 -12.41 -6.79
CA SER A 31 -27.10 -11.72 -7.97
C SER A 31 -28.12 -10.82 -8.68
N ASN A 32 -29.38 -10.78 -8.24
CA ASN A 32 -30.41 -9.86 -8.72
C ASN A 32 -30.59 -8.62 -7.82
N LEU A 33 -30.02 -8.63 -6.62
CA LEU A 33 -30.26 -7.61 -5.59
C LEU A 33 -29.05 -6.67 -5.48
N GLU A 34 -29.35 -5.39 -5.33
CA GLU A 34 -28.38 -4.30 -5.16
C GLU A 34 -27.87 -4.23 -3.71
N ASP A 35 -26.69 -3.67 -3.52
CA ASP A 35 -26.04 -3.61 -2.20
C ASP A 35 -26.69 -2.57 -1.27
N PRO A 36 -27.27 -2.98 -0.12
CA PRO A 36 -27.86 -2.02 0.82
C PRO A 36 -26.86 -0.99 1.35
N ALA A 37 -25.57 -1.29 1.36
CA ALA A 37 -24.53 -0.33 1.76
C ALA A 37 -24.52 0.93 0.89
N ILE A 38 -24.93 0.86 -0.39
CA ILE A 38 -24.97 2.02 -1.29
C ILE A 38 -26.32 2.75 -1.32
N PHE A 39 -27.40 2.18 -0.75
CA PHE A 39 -28.72 2.80 -0.78
C PHE A 39 -28.74 4.22 -0.18
N PRO A 40 -28.08 4.50 0.97
CA PRO A 40 -28.13 5.84 1.55
C PRO A 40 -27.53 6.92 0.64
N ASP A 41 -26.55 6.58 -0.20
CA ASP A 41 -25.94 7.51 -1.17
C ASP A 41 -26.83 7.65 -2.42
N LEU A 42 -27.46 6.56 -2.87
CA LEU A 42 -28.45 6.61 -3.95
C LEU A 42 -29.68 7.44 -3.55
N VAL A 43 -30.13 7.36 -2.29
CA VAL A 43 -31.20 8.20 -1.73
C VAL A 43 -30.75 9.66 -1.60
N ASP A 44 -29.56 9.92 -1.04
CA ASP A 44 -29.01 11.29 -0.92
C ASP A 44 -28.83 11.98 -2.30
N SER A 45 -28.53 11.19 -3.35
CA SER A 45 -28.43 11.67 -4.74
C SER A 45 -29.77 11.78 -5.49
N GLY A 46 -30.87 11.27 -4.91
CA GLY A 46 -32.19 11.21 -5.54
C GLY A 46 -32.31 10.20 -6.69
N LEU A 47 -31.40 9.22 -6.75
CA LEU A 47 -31.42 8.11 -7.72
C LEU A 47 -32.26 6.91 -7.24
N LEU A 48 -32.53 6.82 -5.94
CA LEU A 48 -33.33 5.77 -5.31
C LEU A 48 -34.30 6.42 -4.31
N ASP A 49 -35.52 5.88 -4.25
CA ASP A 49 -36.54 6.24 -3.25
C ASP A 49 -37.06 4.93 -2.66
N ILE A 50 -36.98 4.76 -1.34
CA ILE A 50 -37.34 3.51 -0.65
C ILE A 50 -38.62 3.75 0.16
N GLY A 51 -39.74 3.27 -0.36
CA GLY A 51 -41.04 3.34 0.31
C GLY A 51 -41.17 2.34 1.47
N GLU A 52 -42.04 2.66 2.42
CA GLU A 52 -42.40 1.80 3.57
C GLU A 52 -42.98 0.42 3.16
N ASP A 53 -43.38 0.25 1.90
CA ASP A 53 -43.93 -0.98 1.31
C ASP A 53 -42.89 -1.86 0.59
N THR A 54 -41.61 -1.48 0.63
CA THR A 54 -40.48 -2.27 0.13
C THR A 54 -40.31 -3.55 0.96
N LEU A 55 -40.19 -4.70 0.30
CA LEU A 55 -39.90 -5.98 0.96
C LEU A 55 -38.41 -6.06 1.35
N THR A 56 -38.07 -6.92 2.30
CA THR A 56 -36.67 -7.16 2.67
C THR A 56 -35.99 -8.18 1.74
N ILE A 57 -34.66 -8.18 1.70
CA ILE A 57 -33.86 -9.17 0.95
C ILE A 57 -34.27 -10.61 1.31
N GLY A 58 -34.40 -10.90 2.61
CA GLY A 58 -34.80 -12.23 3.10
C GLY A 58 -36.22 -12.65 2.69
N GLN A 59 -37.12 -11.70 2.46
CA GLN A 59 -38.49 -11.97 2.01
C GLN A 59 -38.58 -12.28 0.51
N VAL A 60 -37.68 -11.72 -0.32
CA VAL A 60 -37.72 -11.87 -1.79
C VAL A 60 -36.82 -12.97 -2.33
N LEU A 61 -35.81 -13.44 -1.58
CA LEU A 61 -34.93 -14.52 -2.03
C LEU A 61 -35.71 -15.81 -2.31
N GLY A 62 -35.63 -16.29 -3.55
CA GLY A 62 -36.40 -17.44 -4.06
C GLY A 62 -37.80 -17.10 -4.58
N ALA A 63 -38.29 -15.87 -4.39
CA ALA A 63 -39.55 -15.42 -4.97
C ALA A 63 -39.41 -15.20 -6.49
N THR A 64 -40.51 -15.27 -7.23
CA THR A 64 -40.52 -15.11 -8.69
C THR A 64 -41.10 -13.76 -9.09
N LEU A 65 -40.41 -13.00 -9.94
CA LEU A 65 -40.91 -11.73 -10.47
C LEU A 65 -42.14 -11.96 -11.36
N THR A 66 -43.26 -11.33 -11.01
CA THR A 66 -44.52 -11.36 -11.78
C THR A 66 -44.56 -10.34 -12.92
N LYS A 67 -43.68 -9.33 -12.85
CA LYS A 67 -43.53 -8.22 -13.80
C LYS A 67 -42.05 -7.95 -14.00
N THR A 68 -41.69 -7.37 -15.14
CA THR A 68 -40.32 -6.87 -15.38
C THR A 68 -40.02 -5.71 -14.45
N VAL A 69 -38.84 -5.75 -13.83
CA VAL A 69 -38.33 -4.73 -12.91
C VAL A 69 -37.10 -4.08 -13.55
N ASP A 70 -37.01 -2.76 -13.54
CA ASP A 70 -35.84 -2.02 -14.00
C ASP A 70 -34.82 -1.82 -12.85
N ALA A 71 -33.59 -1.44 -13.18
CA ALA A 71 -32.54 -1.22 -12.18
C ALA A 71 -32.90 -0.09 -11.20
N LEU A 72 -32.44 -0.21 -9.94
CA LEU A 72 -32.70 0.71 -8.83
C LEU A 72 -34.19 0.88 -8.47
N VAL A 73 -35.02 -0.13 -8.76
CA VAL A 73 -36.42 -0.19 -8.33
C VAL A 73 -36.55 -1.05 -7.06
N PRO A 74 -37.13 -0.51 -5.96
CA PRO A 74 -37.47 -1.30 -4.78
C PRO A 74 -38.52 -2.37 -5.10
N ILE A 75 -38.33 -3.57 -4.57
CA ILE A 75 -39.20 -4.72 -4.80
C ILE A 75 -40.30 -4.73 -3.73
N THR A 76 -41.50 -4.30 -4.12
CA THR A 76 -42.71 -4.36 -3.28
C THR A 76 -43.52 -5.63 -3.56
N LYS A 77 -44.56 -5.90 -2.75
CA LYS A 77 -45.44 -7.08 -2.88
C LYS A 77 -46.09 -7.22 -4.26
N ASP A 78 -46.27 -6.13 -4.99
CA ASP A 78 -46.87 -6.14 -6.33
C ASP A 78 -45.94 -6.67 -7.43
N PHE A 79 -44.66 -6.90 -7.13
CA PHE A 79 -43.66 -7.40 -8.10
C PHE A 79 -43.39 -8.90 -8.00
N VAL A 80 -43.74 -9.58 -6.91
CA VAL A 80 -43.28 -10.95 -6.62
C VAL A 80 -44.42 -11.91 -6.27
N ASP A 81 -44.26 -13.18 -6.63
CA ASP A 81 -45.06 -14.31 -6.16
C ASP A 81 -44.15 -15.30 -5.43
N GLY A 82 -44.64 -15.92 -4.35
CA GLY A 82 -43.85 -16.81 -3.48
C GLY A 82 -42.93 -16.09 -2.48
N ILE A 83 -43.39 -15.01 -1.83
CA ILE A 83 -42.68 -14.33 -0.73
C ILE A 83 -42.42 -15.31 0.42
N VAL A 84 -41.22 -15.27 1.00
CA VAL A 84 -40.90 -15.96 2.26
C VAL A 84 -41.47 -15.13 3.42
N GLU A 85 -42.45 -15.65 4.15
CA GLU A 85 -42.98 -14.96 5.33
C GLU A 85 -41.88 -14.86 6.41
N ALA A 86 -41.63 -13.64 6.88
CA ALA A 86 -40.63 -13.38 7.91
C ALA A 86 -41.05 -14.03 9.24
N ALA A 87 -40.10 -14.70 9.90
CA ALA A 87 -40.30 -15.13 11.29
C ALA A 87 -40.27 -13.88 12.19
N GLU A 88 -41.33 -13.66 12.98
CA GLU A 88 -41.39 -12.56 13.93
C GLU A 88 -40.24 -12.69 14.96
N GLU A 89 -39.43 -11.63 15.07
CA GLU A 89 -38.47 -11.48 16.16
C GLU A 89 -39.23 -11.42 17.49
N LYS A 90 -38.87 -12.32 18.43
CA LYS A 90 -39.26 -12.18 19.84
C LYS A 90 -38.14 -11.48 20.58
N GLU A 91 -38.50 -10.42 21.29
CA GLU A 91 -37.64 -9.73 22.25
C GLU A 91 -36.96 -10.73 23.20
N GLU A 92 -35.63 -10.76 23.21
CA GLU A 92 -34.87 -11.45 24.25
C GLU A 92 -34.80 -10.60 25.52
N GLN A 93 -35.39 -11.10 26.62
CA GLN A 93 -34.94 -10.79 27.98
C GLN A 93 -35.00 -12.05 28.86
N PRO A 94 -34.14 -12.15 29.88
CA PRO A 94 -33.46 -13.40 30.19
C PRO A 94 -34.25 -14.33 31.12
N VAL A 95 -34.04 -15.63 30.95
CA VAL A 95 -34.46 -16.66 31.91
C VAL A 95 -33.25 -17.52 32.28
N ALA A 96 -33.07 -17.75 33.58
CA ALA A 96 -31.89 -18.34 34.18
C ALA A 96 -31.77 -19.86 33.98
N GLU A 97 -30.55 -20.37 34.23
CA GLU A 97 -30.26 -21.80 34.41
C GLU A 97 -31.16 -22.45 35.47
N GLU A 98 -31.69 -23.64 35.18
CA GLU A 98 -31.28 -24.86 35.90
C GLU A 98 -31.74 -26.15 35.19
N ALA A 99 -30.92 -27.19 35.37
CA ALA A 99 -31.05 -28.63 35.07
C ALA A 99 -32.46 -29.26 35.30
N GLU A 100 -32.88 -30.44 34.81
CA GLU A 100 -32.26 -31.69 34.31
C GLU A 100 -33.16 -32.26 33.16
N THR A 101 -32.83 -33.24 32.30
CA THR A 101 -31.64 -34.08 31.95
C THR A 101 -31.85 -34.65 30.52
N ALA A 102 -30.86 -35.32 29.91
CA ALA A 102 -31.06 -36.14 28.70
C ALA A 102 -30.16 -37.40 28.69
N GLU A 103 -30.77 -38.59 28.56
CA GLU A 103 -30.05 -39.86 28.36
C GLU A 103 -29.64 -40.05 26.89
N ALA A 104 -28.44 -40.58 26.65
CA ALA A 104 -27.96 -41.04 25.34
C ALA A 104 -28.56 -42.44 25.00
N PRO A 105 -28.64 -42.86 23.71
CA PRO A 105 -27.46 -43.33 22.96
C PRO A 105 -27.55 -43.01 21.44
N ALA A 106 -26.63 -43.38 20.53
CA ALA A 106 -25.44 -44.24 20.57
C ALA A 106 -24.37 -43.75 19.57
N GLU A 107 -23.10 -43.99 19.85
CA GLU A 107 -22.01 -43.83 18.88
C GLU A 107 -22.02 -44.94 17.81
N VAL A 108 -21.56 -44.62 16.59
CA VAL A 108 -21.13 -45.62 15.60
C VAL A 108 -19.68 -45.35 15.19
N ALA A 109 -18.76 -45.64 16.10
CA ALA A 109 -17.34 -45.65 15.80
C ALA A 109 -16.97 -46.92 15.01
N ALA A 110 -16.78 -46.79 13.69
CA ALA A 110 -16.25 -47.86 12.85
C ALA A 110 -14.72 -47.97 13.04
N ALA A 111 -14.30 -48.73 14.06
CA ALA A 111 -12.89 -48.97 14.34
C ALA A 111 -12.19 -49.71 13.19
N PHE A 112 -11.14 -49.12 12.62
CA PHE A 112 -10.29 -49.76 11.62
C PHE A 112 -9.39 -50.80 12.31
N THR A 113 -9.73 -52.09 12.16
CA THR A 113 -8.90 -53.19 12.68
C THR A 113 -7.89 -53.64 11.61
N PRO A 114 -6.58 -53.42 11.79
CA PRO A 114 -5.59 -53.98 10.86
C PRO A 114 -5.52 -55.49 11.03
N SER A 115 -6.07 -56.23 10.07
CA SER A 115 -5.81 -57.68 9.97
C SER A 115 -4.35 -57.92 9.62
N ALA A 116 -3.69 -58.79 10.37
CA ALA A 116 -2.28 -59.10 10.18
C ALA A 116 -2.03 -59.77 8.83
N PHE A 117 -1.28 -59.11 7.95
CA PHE A 117 -0.71 -59.72 6.75
C PHE A 117 0.72 -60.19 7.03
N VAL A 118 0.89 -61.51 7.14
CA VAL A 118 2.21 -62.15 7.16
C VAL A 118 2.67 -62.33 5.71
N GLY A 119 3.59 -61.47 5.25
CA GLY A 119 4.16 -61.53 3.91
C GLY A 119 5.64 -61.17 3.92
N SER A 120 6.50 -62.07 3.46
CA SER A 120 7.96 -61.89 3.46
C SER A 120 8.44 -61.03 2.27
N GLY A 121 8.17 -59.72 2.32
CA GLY A 121 8.57 -58.75 1.30
C GLY A 121 9.05 -57.42 1.91
N SER A 122 10.00 -56.76 1.26
CA SER A 122 10.68 -55.54 1.76
C SER A 122 9.95 -54.22 1.46
N SER A 123 8.67 -54.28 1.08
CA SER A 123 7.84 -53.15 0.67
C SER A 123 6.41 -53.26 1.22
N VAL A 124 5.84 -52.11 1.56
CA VAL A 124 4.42 -51.95 1.93
C VAL A 124 3.66 -51.52 0.69
N LYS A 125 2.50 -52.14 0.43
CA LYS A 125 1.60 -51.74 -0.67
C LYS A 125 0.34 -51.09 -0.11
N ILE A 126 0.01 -49.90 -0.60
CA ILE A 126 -1.16 -49.12 -0.20
C ILE A 126 -2.04 -48.91 -1.43
N HIS A 127 -3.31 -49.29 -1.35
CA HIS A 127 -4.30 -49.10 -2.40
C HIS A 127 -5.32 -48.04 -1.98
N ILE A 128 -5.55 -47.03 -2.83
CA ILE A 128 -6.53 -45.96 -2.59
C ILE A 128 -7.62 -46.05 -3.67
N GLY A 129 -8.81 -46.49 -3.25
CA GLY A 129 -9.92 -46.85 -4.15
C GLY A 129 -10.84 -45.70 -4.59
N GLU A 130 -10.78 -44.53 -3.94
CA GLU A 130 -11.53 -43.35 -4.39
C GLU A 130 -10.63 -42.37 -5.16
N GLY A 131 -11.18 -41.81 -6.24
CA GLY A 131 -10.58 -40.69 -6.96
C GLY A 131 -9.67 -41.04 -8.14
N LYS A 132 -9.02 -42.23 -8.20
CA LYS A 132 -8.35 -42.76 -9.44
C LYS A 132 -7.75 -44.19 -9.40
N ASN A 133 -8.05 -45.03 -8.41
CA ASN A 133 -7.46 -46.38 -8.24
C ASN A 133 -5.92 -46.37 -8.29
N ILE A 134 -5.29 -45.90 -7.21
CA ILE A 134 -3.83 -45.74 -7.13
C ILE A 134 -3.23 -46.82 -6.23
N ASP A 135 -2.28 -47.58 -6.78
CA ASP A 135 -1.43 -48.53 -6.06
C ASP A 135 -0.04 -47.92 -5.81
N LEU A 136 0.33 -47.76 -4.54
CA LEU A 136 1.65 -47.27 -4.11
C LEU A 136 2.44 -48.40 -3.47
N GLU A 137 3.72 -48.55 -3.85
CA GLU A 137 4.65 -49.52 -3.24
C GLU A 137 5.84 -48.77 -2.61
N ILE A 138 5.93 -48.79 -1.28
CA ILE A 138 6.88 -48.00 -0.49
C ILE A 138 7.87 -48.94 0.23
N PRO A 139 9.20 -48.75 0.11
CA PRO A 139 10.18 -49.52 0.86
C PRO A 139 10.03 -49.32 2.38
N LEU A 140 10.13 -50.39 3.17
CA LEU A 140 9.81 -50.37 4.61
C LEU A 140 10.54 -49.27 5.41
N GLY A 141 11.80 -48.98 5.08
CA GLY A 141 12.60 -47.98 5.79
C GLY A 141 12.06 -46.55 5.69
N VAL A 142 11.37 -46.21 4.60
CA VAL A 142 10.75 -44.88 4.41
C VAL A 142 9.41 -44.79 5.15
N ALA A 143 8.64 -45.88 5.16
CA ALA A 143 7.37 -45.95 5.88
C ALA A 143 7.56 -45.81 7.42
N GLN A 144 8.68 -46.29 7.96
CA GLN A 144 9.02 -46.12 9.38
C GLN A 144 9.39 -44.67 9.74
N SER A 145 10.13 -43.95 8.87
CA SER A 145 10.43 -42.52 9.11
C SER A 145 9.21 -41.60 8.97
N MET A 146 8.16 -42.05 8.28
CA MET A 146 6.91 -41.30 8.11
C MET A 146 5.80 -41.70 9.11
N GLY A 147 6.10 -42.53 10.11
CA GLY A 147 5.14 -42.89 11.16
C GLY A 147 3.97 -43.78 10.72
N VAL A 148 4.02 -44.35 9.52
CA VAL A 148 2.88 -45.08 8.90
C VAL A 148 2.74 -46.53 9.40
N VAL A 149 3.51 -46.91 10.42
CA VAL A 149 3.52 -48.27 11.00
C VAL A 149 3.59 -48.19 12.52
N PRO A 150 2.64 -48.80 13.27
CA PRO A 150 2.65 -48.74 14.72
C PRO A 150 3.81 -49.56 15.32
N ALA A 151 4.53 -48.98 16.27
CA ALA A 151 5.60 -49.66 16.99
C ALA A 151 5.05 -50.66 18.03
N VAL A 152 5.50 -51.91 17.97
CA VAL A 152 5.12 -52.97 18.93
C VAL A 152 6.31 -53.27 19.85
N GLY A 153 6.16 -53.00 21.16
CA GLY A 153 7.10 -53.43 22.21
C GLY A 153 6.70 -54.76 22.87
N THR A 154 7.47 -55.39 23.77
CA THR A 154 8.82 -55.13 24.31
C THR A 154 9.42 -56.40 24.96
N GLY A 155 10.76 -56.50 25.04
CA GLY A 155 11.50 -57.15 26.16
C GLY A 155 12.21 -58.51 25.88
N PRO A 156 13.23 -58.91 26.69
CA PRO A 156 13.85 -58.21 27.84
C PRO A 156 15.36 -57.85 27.67
N ALA A 157 15.92 -57.10 28.64
CA ALA A 157 17.28 -56.51 28.68
C ALA A 157 18.37 -57.46 29.29
N PRO A 158 19.67 -57.11 29.50
CA PRO A 158 20.27 -55.83 30.00
C PRO A 158 21.49 -55.34 29.14
N ALA A 159 22.28 -54.29 29.44
CA ALA A 159 22.56 -53.56 30.69
C ALA A 159 23.16 -52.15 30.45
N GLY A 160 23.09 -51.25 31.45
CA GLY A 160 24.17 -50.28 31.71
C GLY A 160 23.82 -48.79 31.91
N GLY A 161 23.79 -48.35 33.18
CA GLY A 161 24.14 -46.96 33.56
C GLY A 161 23.00 -45.92 33.61
N PRO A 162 23.05 -44.94 34.53
CA PRO A 162 21.90 -44.08 34.83
C PRO A 162 21.89 -42.74 34.07
N VAL A 163 20.71 -42.27 33.71
CA VAL A 163 20.41 -40.84 33.51
C VAL A 163 19.15 -40.52 34.30
N GLY A 164 19.16 -39.38 35.02
CA GLY A 164 18.09 -39.02 35.95
C GLY A 164 16.78 -38.65 35.26
N GLY A 165 15.68 -38.76 36.01
CA GLY A 165 14.39 -38.28 35.55
C GLY A 165 14.39 -36.75 35.44
N GLY A 166 14.13 -36.26 34.23
CA GLY A 166 13.63 -34.92 33.98
C GLY A 166 12.29 -35.06 33.26
N SER A 167 11.26 -34.40 33.76
CA SER A 167 10.03 -34.19 33.01
C SER A 167 10.35 -33.40 31.75
N ALA A 168 10.06 -33.97 30.57
CA ALA A 168 10.03 -33.20 29.34
C ALA A 168 8.78 -32.31 29.38
N GLU A 169 8.90 -31.13 29.99
CA GLU A 169 8.15 -29.98 29.50
C GLU A 169 8.58 -29.78 28.04
N GLU A 170 7.62 -29.60 27.14
CA GLU A 170 7.92 -29.12 25.79
C GLU A 170 8.52 -27.73 25.93
N ALA A 171 9.84 -27.65 25.78
CA ALA A 171 10.54 -26.38 25.77
C ALA A 171 10.02 -25.58 24.56
N ALA A 172 9.23 -24.54 24.84
CA ALA A 172 8.92 -23.50 23.87
C ALA A 172 10.24 -23.02 23.24
N PRO A 173 10.27 -22.74 21.92
CA PRO A 173 11.50 -22.28 21.29
C PRO A 173 12.01 -21.03 22.02
N GLU A 174 13.32 -20.97 22.28
CA GLU A 174 13.93 -19.78 22.89
C GLU A 174 13.67 -18.57 21.97
N ILE A 175 12.70 -17.74 22.35
CA ILE A 175 12.36 -16.54 21.58
C ILE A 175 13.53 -15.57 21.72
N GLY A 176 14.30 -15.47 20.64
CA GLY A 176 15.61 -14.84 20.61
C GLY A 176 15.63 -13.38 21.06
N GLU A 177 16.82 -12.93 21.45
CA GLU A 177 17.10 -11.54 21.78
C GLU A 177 16.99 -10.63 20.55
N GLU A 178 16.90 -9.32 20.81
CA GLU A 178 16.85 -8.32 19.74
C GLU A 178 18.11 -8.35 18.90
N LYS A 179 17.95 -8.22 17.58
CA LYS A 179 19.04 -8.43 16.62
C LYS A 179 19.05 -7.35 15.56
N VAL A 180 20.14 -6.58 15.50
CA VAL A 180 20.49 -5.77 14.32
C VAL A 180 20.73 -6.72 13.14
N ILE A 181 19.94 -6.56 12.07
CA ILE A 181 20.05 -7.38 10.84
C ILE A 181 20.96 -6.72 9.82
N ARG A 182 20.91 -5.39 9.73
CA ARG A 182 21.59 -4.58 8.72
C ARG A 182 21.71 -3.13 9.20
N GLU A 183 22.73 -2.45 8.70
CA GLU A 183 23.02 -1.05 8.99
C GLU A 183 23.25 -0.29 7.69
N LEU A 184 22.76 0.94 7.65
CA LEU A 184 22.98 1.92 6.58
C LEU A 184 23.46 3.22 7.20
N LYS A 185 24.45 3.85 6.57
CA LYS A 185 24.92 5.19 6.91
C LYS A 185 24.72 6.14 5.75
N ARG A 186 24.30 7.36 6.04
CA ARG A 186 24.33 8.47 5.07
C ARG A 186 25.33 9.53 5.51
N ARG A 187 26.21 9.95 4.61
CA ARG A 187 27.14 11.07 4.80
C ARG A 187 26.71 12.25 3.95
N HIS A 188 26.46 13.36 4.60
CA HIS A 188 25.87 14.54 3.98
C HIS A 188 26.93 15.58 3.65
N PHE A 189 26.82 16.15 2.45
CA PHE A 189 27.70 17.17 1.89
C PHE A 189 26.85 18.42 1.59
N GLN A 190 27.10 19.51 2.30
CA GLN A 190 26.34 20.75 2.15
C GLN A 190 26.71 21.46 0.85
N ILE A 191 25.72 21.84 0.04
CA ILE A 191 25.87 22.69 -1.14
C ILE A 191 25.10 23.99 -0.94
N ASP A 192 25.82 25.11 -0.96
CA ASP A 192 25.27 26.47 -0.82
C ASP A 192 25.17 27.19 -2.17
N LYS A 193 25.76 26.61 -3.23
CA LYS A 193 25.89 27.24 -4.55
C LYS A 193 26.02 26.20 -5.66
N VAL A 194 25.36 26.44 -6.79
CA VAL A 194 25.52 25.66 -8.02
C VAL A 194 25.89 26.60 -9.17
N GLU A 195 26.89 26.23 -9.99
CA GLU A 195 27.34 27.04 -11.13
C GLU A 195 27.70 26.20 -12.36
N PHE A 196 27.45 26.75 -13.55
CA PHE A 196 27.90 26.14 -14.80
C PHE A 196 29.41 26.39 -15.06
N ALA A 197 30.18 25.31 -15.20
CA ALA A 197 31.61 25.31 -15.46
C ALA A 197 31.97 24.42 -16.65
N ASP A 198 33.26 24.17 -16.86
CA ASP A 198 33.76 23.37 -17.98
C ASP A 198 33.90 21.86 -17.61
N GLU A 199 33.76 21.51 -16.32
CA GLU A 199 33.78 20.15 -15.76
C GLU A 199 32.81 20.09 -14.55
N THR A 200 32.17 18.94 -14.33
CA THR A 200 31.33 18.68 -13.15
C THR A 200 32.20 18.25 -11.96
N LYS A 201 32.17 19.01 -10.87
CA LYS A 201 33.00 18.78 -9.66
C LYS A 201 32.41 19.49 -8.43
N ILE A 202 32.83 19.08 -7.23
CA ILE A 202 32.48 19.75 -5.97
C ILE A 202 33.75 20.38 -5.39
N GLU A 203 33.69 21.68 -5.04
CA GLU A 203 34.77 22.41 -4.37
C GLU A 203 34.20 23.20 -3.19
N GLY A 204 34.55 22.80 -1.96
CA GLY A 204 33.89 23.32 -0.76
C GLY A 204 32.40 23.00 -0.77
N THR A 205 31.57 24.02 -0.57
CA THR A 205 30.10 23.92 -0.68
C THR A 205 29.55 24.38 -2.04
N THR A 206 30.39 24.43 -3.09
CA THR A 206 29.96 24.76 -4.46
C THR A 206 29.98 23.52 -5.35
N LEU A 207 28.84 23.21 -5.97
CA LEU A 207 28.71 22.22 -7.04
C LEU A 207 28.86 22.92 -8.40
N TYR A 208 29.89 22.54 -9.14
CA TYR A 208 30.06 22.92 -10.53
C TYR A 208 29.45 21.85 -11.44
N ILE A 209 28.70 22.27 -12.47
CA ILE A 209 28.10 21.38 -13.48
C ILE A 209 28.65 21.73 -14.86
N ARG A 210 29.06 20.72 -15.64
CA ARG A 210 29.60 20.87 -16.99
C ARG A 210 28.57 21.46 -17.96
N LYS A 211 28.91 22.58 -18.59
CA LYS A 211 28.13 23.18 -19.69
C LYS A 211 27.98 22.20 -20.85
N GLY A 212 26.77 22.05 -21.39
CA GLY A 212 26.53 21.19 -22.55
C GLY A 212 26.21 19.74 -22.21
N ILE A 213 26.18 19.36 -20.91
CA ILE A 213 25.83 18.00 -20.47
C ILE A 213 24.41 17.60 -20.91
N GLU A 214 23.49 18.56 -21.02
CA GLU A 214 22.13 18.36 -21.49
C GLU A 214 22.10 17.77 -22.92
N LYS A 215 23.07 18.13 -23.76
CA LYS A 215 23.22 17.60 -25.12
C LYS A 215 23.79 16.20 -25.18
N ASP A 216 24.43 15.74 -24.10
CA ASP A 216 24.89 14.35 -24.00
C ASP A 216 23.74 13.49 -23.47
N ALA A 217 22.99 13.97 -22.47
CA ALA A 217 21.74 13.38 -22.00
C ALA A 217 20.72 13.13 -23.13
N VAL A 218 20.42 14.12 -23.98
CA VAL A 218 19.52 13.96 -25.13
C VAL A 218 19.93 12.81 -26.06
N LYS A 219 21.24 12.55 -26.23
CA LYS A 219 21.74 11.46 -27.09
C LYS A 219 21.59 10.07 -26.47
N THR A 220 21.24 9.97 -25.19
CA THR A 220 21.08 8.68 -24.51
C THR A 220 19.73 8.02 -24.81
N GLU A 221 18.70 8.79 -25.17
CA GLU A 221 17.33 8.31 -25.29
C GLU A 221 16.68 8.75 -26.61
N ASP A 222 16.31 7.80 -27.47
CA ASP A 222 15.75 8.06 -28.82
C ASP A 222 14.46 8.90 -28.84
N LEU A 223 13.75 9.04 -27.71
CA LEU A 223 12.48 9.79 -27.62
C LEU A 223 12.66 11.22 -27.12
N VAL A 224 13.82 11.58 -26.57
CA VAL A 224 14.11 12.96 -26.16
C VAL A 224 14.62 13.73 -27.38
N VAL A 225 13.96 14.85 -27.70
CA VAL A 225 14.36 15.71 -28.84
C VAL A 225 15.12 16.95 -28.41
N ASP A 226 14.86 17.44 -27.19
CA ASP A 226 15.56 18.57 -26.58
C ASP A 226 15.54 18.45 -25.04
N MET A 227 16.50 19.11 -24.39
CA MET A 227 16.55 19.24 -22.94
C MET A 227 17.21 20.56 -22.56
N THR A 228 16.56 21.32 -21.71
CA THR A 228 17.13 22.51 -21.07
C THR A 228 17.47 22.21 -19.61
N LEU A 229 18.67 22.58 -19.19
CA LEU A 229 19.14 22.46 -17.81
C LEU A 229 19.19 23.85 -17.16
N GLU A 230 18.45 24.02 -16.06
CA GLU A 230 18.33 25.29 -15.33
C GLU A 230 18.84 25.14 -13.89
N ILE A 231 19.34 26.25 -13.32
CA ILE A 231 19.66 26.36 -11.90
C ILE A 231 18.67 27.37 -11.32
N ILE A 232 17.78 26.91 -10.44
CA ILE A 232 16.75 27.73 -9.78
C ILE A 232 17.20 27.99 -8.34
N THR A 233 17.34 29.26 -7.96
CA THR A 233 17.71 29.66 -6.60
C THR A 233 16.48 30.18 -5.83
N PRO A 234 16.56 30.44 -4.51
CA PRO A 234 15.43 30.98 -3.75
C PRO A 234 14.88 32.32 -4.27
N ASP A 235 15.72 33.14 -4.90
CA ASP A 235 15.30 34.39 -5.56
C ASP A 235 14.46 34.15 -6.82
N ASP A 236 14.49 32.93 -7.36
CA ASP A 236 13.82 32.51 -8.59
C ASP A 236 12.48 31.78 -8.36
N TYR A 237 12.07 31.52 -7.11
CA TYR A 237 10.87 30.73 -6.80
C TYR A 237 9.54 31.36 -7.32
N GLY A 238 9.52 32.65 -7.63
CA GLY A 238 8.41 33.33 -8.30
C GLY A 238 8.38 33.15 -9.84
N LYS A 239 9.21 32.28 -10.41
CA LYS A 239 9.18 31.92 -11.85
C LYS A 239 8.22 30.77 -12.10
N TYR A 240 7.63 30.77 -13.29
CA TYR A 240 6.80 29.67 -13.78
C TYR A 240 7.62 28.41 -14.07
N SER A 241 7.01 27.24 -13.80
CA SER A 241 7.46 25.91 -14.22
C SER A 241 6.29 25.15 -14.84
N GLU A 242 6.61 24.24 -15.77
CA GLU A 242 5.72 23.10 -16.08
C GLU A 242 5.64 22.13 -14.88
N THR A 243 4.70 21.21 -14.92
CA THR A 243 4.38 20.24 -13.87
C THR A 243 5.59 19.39 -13.46
N PHE A 244 5.67 19.08 -12.16
CA PHE A 244 6.77 18.35 -11.56
C PHE A 244 6.61 16.84 -11.80
N MET A 245 7.46 16.30 -12.68
CA MET A 245 7.54 14.86 -12.96
C MET A 245 8.26 14.12 -11.84
N ASP A 246 9.26 14.70 -11.20
CA ASP A 246 9.88 14.14 -10.00
C ASP A 246 10.70 15.18 -9.23
N ILE A 247 10.89 14.91 -7.94
CA ILE A 247 11.84 15.59 -7.05
C ILE A 247 12.73 14.52 -6.45
N GLN A 248 14.03 14.60 -6.74
CA GLN A 248 15.01 13.56 -6.43
C GLN A 248 16.09 14.09 -5.48
N PRO A 249 16.51 13.28 -4.47
CA PRO A 249 17.75 13.53 -3.75
C PRO A 249 18.94 13.22 -4.67
N ILE A 250 20.04 13.97 -4.52
CA ILE A 250 21.29 13.65 -5.21
C ILE A 250 22.15 12.83 -4.27
N ALA A 251 22.12 11.51 -4.45
CA ALA A 251 22.80 10.54 -3.58
C ALA A 251 23.50 9.43 -4.38
N THR A 252 24.52 8.82 -3.79
CA THR A 252 25.33 7.77 -4.44
C THR A 252 25.97 6.81 -3.44
N LYS A 253 26.15 5.53 -3.82
CA LYS A 253 26.83 4.54 -2.98
C LYS A 253 28.34 4.81 -2.90
N GLU A 254 28.86 4.83 -1.67
CA GLU A 254 30.29 4.75 -1.37
C GLU A 254 30.68 3.29 -1.09
N GLU A 255 29.89 2.59 -0.27
CA GLU A 255 30.10 1.19 0.11
C GLU A 255 28.76 0.44 0.19
N GLY A 256 28.76 -0.84 -0.20
CA GLY A 256 27.60 -1.72 -0.10
C GLY A 256 26.58 -1.57 -1.24
N GLU A 257 25.54 -2.39 -1.16
CA GLU A 257 24.36 -2.32 -2.03
C GLU A 257 23.26 -1.49 -1.35
N LEU A 258 22.15 -1.21 -2.04
CA LEU A 258 21.04 -0.43 -1.46
C LEU A 258 20.59 -1.05 -0.11
N GLY A 259 20.38 -0.18 0.88
CA GLY A 259 19.97 -0.59 2.23
C GLY A 259 21.08 -1.17 3.10
N SER A 260 22.34 -1.02 2.69
CA SER A 260 23.52 -1.44 3.45
C SER A 260 24.72 -0.50 3.26
N GLY A 261 25.66 -0.49 4.20
CA GLY A 261 26.94 0.21 4.01
C GLY A 261 26.82 1.73 4.09
N VAL A 262 27.41 2.46 3.14
CA VAL A 262 27.55 3.92 3.17
C VAL A 262 27.07 4.56 1.88
N THR A 263 26.21 5.58 2.03
CA THR A 263 25.67 6.41 0.94
C THR A 263 26.08 7.86 1.16
N ARG A 264 26.58 8.54 0.13
CA ARG A 264 26.82 9.99 0.14
C ARG A 264 25.59 10.71 -0.38
N VAL A 265 25.25 11.85 0.22
CA VAL A 265 24.06 12.65 -0.09
C VAL A 265 24.46 14.13 -0.19
N LEU A 266 23.93 14.85 -1.17
CA LEU A 266 23.99 16.31 -1.19
C LEU A 266 22.79 16.90 -0.44
N ASP A 267 23.07 17.84 0.45
CA ASP A 267 22.07 18.69 1.12
C ASP A 267 22.11 20.10 0.52
N GLY A 268 20.98 20.82 0.53
CA GLY A 268 20.89 22.18 -0.01
C GLY A 268 20.66 22.25 -1.53
N VAL A 269 20.71 21.11 -2.23
CA VAL A 269 20.50 21.00 -3.68
C VAL A 269 19.71 19.74 -4.04
N ILE A 270 18.79 19.88 -5.00
CA ILE A 270 17.92 18.79 -5.48
C ILE A 270 17.94 18.69 -7.00
N MET A 271 17.55 17.53 -7.52
CA MET A 271 17.26 17.34 -8.93
C MET A 271 15.73 17.38 -9.14
N MET A 272 15.26 18.23 -10.04
CA MET A 272 13.84 18.42 -10.39
C MET A 272 13.62 18.07 -11.86
N VAL A 273 12.72 17.13 -12.12
CA VAL A 273 12.38 16.71 -13.49
C VAL A 273 11.05 17.33 -13.89
N THR A 274 11.01 18.00 -15.03
CA THR A 274 9.80 18.53 -15.68
C THR A 274 9.84 18.22 -17.18
N GLY A 275 8.68 18.14 -17.84
CA GLY A 275 8.69 17.81 -19.26
C GLY A 275 7.37 17.96 -20.01
N THR A 276 7.50 18.08 -21.33
CA THR A 276 6.42 18.19 -22.30
C THR A 276 6.73 17.32 -23.53
N ASP A 277 5.75 17.11 -24.41
CA ASP A 277 6.04 16.73 -25.79
C ASP A 277 6.40 17.94 -26.67
N GLU A 278 6.72 17.69 -27.95
CA GLU A 278 6.96 18.71 -28.99
C GLU A 278 5.76 19.64 -29.24
N GLY A 279 4.54 19.21 -28.90
CA GLY A 279 3.32 20.03 -28.96
C GLY A 279 3.16 20.96 -27.76
N GLY A 280 4.02 20.86 -26.75
CA GLY A 280 3.92 21.58 -25.48
C GLY A 280 2.91 20.96 -24.50
N VAL A 281 2.45 19.73 -24.75
CA VAL A 281 1.57 19.01 -23.83
C VAL A 281 2.41 18.43 -22.70
N GLN A 282 2.10 18.79 -21.46
CA GLN A 282 2.84 18.37 -20.28
C GLN A 282 2.79 16.85 -20.06
N ILE A 283 3.79 16.31 -19.37
CA ILE A 283 3.82 14.92 -18.91
C ILE A 283 3.12 14.84 -17.55
N GLY A 284 1.83 14.52 -17.56
CA GLY A 284 0.96 14.39 -16.38
C GLY A 284 -0.39 13.76 -16.75
N GLU A 285 -1.20 13.37 -15.75
CA GLU A 285 -2.56 12.86 -15.95
C GLU A 285 -3.63 13.78 -15.33
N PHE A 286 -3.91 13.64 -14.03
CA PHE A 286 -4.98 14.36 -13.36
C PHE A 286 -4.47 15.68 -12.78
N GLY A 287 -5.01 16.77 -13.30
CA GLY A 287 -4.54 18.10 -12.93
C GLY A 287 -3.08 18.30 -13.32
N SER A 288 -2.49 19.39 -12.84
CA SER A 288 -1.10 19.73 -13.11
C SER A 288 -0.59 20.80 -12.14
N SER A 289 0.68 20.67 -11.75
CA SER A 289 1.34 21.54 -10.77
C SER A 289 1.99 22.78 -11.41
N GLU A 290 1.64 23.09 -12.66
CA GLU A 290 2.23 24.16 -13.45
C GLU A 290 1.94 25.55 -12.87
N GLY A 291 2.96 26.40 -12.80
CA GLY A 291 2.85 27.71 -12.18
C GLY A 291 4.11 28.11 -11.42
N GLU A 292 3.96 29.08 -10.53
CA GLU A 292 5.07 29.66 -9.76
C GLU A 292 5.43 28.75 -8.57
N TYR A 293 6.72 28.40 -8.43
CA TYR A 293 7.18 27.42 -7.43
C TYR A 293 6.72 27.78 -6.01
N ASP A 294 6.76 29.07 -5.64
CA ASP A 294 6.34 29.55 -4.31
C ASP A 294 4.83 29.46 -4.03
N ARG A 295 4.00 29.14 -5.03
CA ARG A 295 2.54 28.99 -4.90
C ARG A 295 2.03 27.56 -5.11
N ASN A 296 2.83 26.72 -5.75
CA ASN A 296 2.44 25.38 -6.21
C ASN A 296 3.25 24.23 -5.58
N ILE A 297 4.16 24.50 -4.64
CA ILE A 297 4.88 23.47 -3.89
C ILE A 297 4.64 23.64 -2.39
N MET A 298 4.23 22.57 -1.71
CA MET A 298 4.30 22.52 -0.25
C MET A 298 5.74 22.25 0.19
N TRP A 299 6.35 23.27 0.79
CA TRP A 299 7.72 23.23 1.29
C TRP A 299 7.92 22.21 2.41
N ASN A 300 9.13 21.64 2.48
CA ASN A 300 9.58 20.76 3.57
C ASN A 300 8.75 19.47 3.76
N ARG A 301 7.93 19.08 2.77
CA ARG A 301 7.26 17.76 2.77
C ARG A 301 8.26 16.68 2.34
N PRO A 302 8.07 15.39 2.73
CA PRO A 302 9.04 14.32 2.43
C PRO A 302 9.39 14.21 0.95
N GLY A 303 8.40 14.36 0.06
CA GLY A 303 8.57 14.35 -1.40
C GLY A 303 8.88 15.69 -2.07
N CYS A 304 9.03 16.77 -1.32
CA CYS A 304 9.18 18.12 -1.88
C CYS A 304 10.56 18.74 -1.56
N PRO A 305 10.95 19.82 -2.24
CA PRO A 305 12.09 20.61 -1.83
C PRO A 305 11.90 21.23 -0.44
N ASP A 306 12.99 21.32 0.30
CA ASP A 306 13.07 22.08 1.53
C ASP A 306 13.26 23.57 1.18
N LYS A 307 12.64 24.47 1.95
CA LYS A 307 12.59 25.90 1.60
C LYS A 307 13.98 26.53 1.71
N GLY A 308 14.53 26.95 0.57
CA GLY A 308 15.88 27.53 0.47
C GLY A 308 16.85 26.68 -0.35
N GLU A 309 16.48 25.45 -0.73
CA GLU A 309 17.31 24.61 -1.61
C GLU A 309 17.41 25.17 -3.04
N ILE A 310 18.52 24.85 -3.69
CA ILE A 310 18.77 25.12 -5.11
C ILE A 310 18.23 23.95 -5.92
N PHE A 311 17.47 24.22 -6.99
CA PHE A 311 16.98 23.17 -7.89
C PHE A 311 17.89 23.11 -9.12
N ILE A 312 18.43 21.93 -9.40
CA ILE A 312 18.93 21.58 -10.72
C ILE A 312 17.72 21.04 -11.47
N LYS A 313 17.18 21.81 -12.41
CA LYS A 313 15.94 21.49 -13.11
C LYS A 313 16.22 21.06 -14.55
N THR A 314 15.77 19.87 -14.93
CA THR A 314 15.68 19.46 -16.34
C THR A 314 14.28 19.73 -16.86
N GLN A 315 14.16 20.58 -17.88
CA GLN A 315 12.99 20.64 -18.75
C GLN A 315 13.27 19.74 -19.95
N VAL A 316 12.54 18.62 -20.07
CA VAL A 316 12.71 17.66 -21.16
C VAL A 316 11.60 17.79 -22.18
N THR A 317 11.96 17.80 -23.47
CA THR A 317 11.00 17.72 -24.57
C THR A 317 11.09 16.32 -25.19
N VAL A 318 10.01 15.54 -25.08
CA VAL A 318 9.88 14.24 -25.75
C VAL A 318 9.15 14.38 -27.09
N LYS A 319 9.23 13.36 -27.95
CA LYS A 319 8.51 13.34 -29.24
C LYS A 319 7.00 13.55 -29.07
N GLU A 320 6.38 14.25 -30.02
CA GLU A 320 4.94 14.51 -30.05
C GLU A 320 4.12 13.24 -29.76
N HIS A 321 3.10 13.36 -28.89
CA HIS A 321 2.21 12.29 -28.43
C HIS A 321 2.84 11.18 -27.58
N THR A 322 4.14 11.21 -27.28
CA THR A 322 4.78 10.21 -26.38
C THR A 322 4.69 10.57 -24.90
N ASN A 323 4.17 11.75 -24.54
CA ASN A 323 4.05 12.22 -23.15
C ASN A 323 3.13 11.34 -22.26
N MET A 324 2.10 10.73 -22.85
CA MET A 324 1.18 9.81 -22.16
C MET A 324 1.54 8.32 -22.38
N GLU A 325 2.54 8.02 -23.21
CA GLU A 325 2.98 6.65 -23.46
C GLU A 325 4.20 6.33 -22.59
N ARG A 326 4.16 5.19 -21.89
CA ARG A 326 5.21 4.71 -20.95
C ARG A 326 6.67 4.98 -21.37
N PRO A 327 7.08 4.77 -22.64
CA PRO A 327 8.45 5.06 -23.07
C PRO A 327 8.86 6.54 -22.96
N GLY A 328 7.95 7.50 -23.09
CA GLY A 328 8.24 8.94 -23.05
C GLY A 328 8.69 9.43 -21.67
N PRO A 329 7.89 9.26 -20.60
CA PRO A 329 8.30 9.60 -19.25
C PRO A 329 9.55 8.82 -18.82
N MET A 330 9.65 7.52 -19.16
CA MET A 330 10.85 6.72 -18.92
C MET A 330 12.11 7.36 -19.55
N ALA A 331 12.02 7.83 -20.80
CA ALA A 331 13.12 8.47 -21.51
C ALA A 331 13.50 9.81 -20.86
N ALA A 332 12.53 10.62 -20.45
CA ALA A 332 12.79 11.89 -19.75
C ALA A 332 13.53 11.68 -18.42
N HIS A 333 13.14 10.66 -17.65
CA HIS A 333 13.80 10.32 -16.38
C HIS A 333 15.22 9.78 -16.59
N ARG A 334 15.44 8.88 -17.56
CA ARG A 334 16.80 8.35 -17.86
C ARG A 334 17.75 9.43 -18.36
N ALA A 335 17.28 10.32 -19.25
CA ALA A 335 18.09 11.43 -19.72
C ALA A 335 18.44 12.39 -18.56
N SER A 336 17.51 12.65 -17.63
CA SER A 336 17.78 13.46 -16.44
C SER A 336 18.77 12.76 -15.48
N ASP A 337 18.62 11.46 -15.26
CA ASP A 337 19.53 10.64 -14.43
C ASP A 337 20.94 10.55 -15.03
N HIS A 338 21.13 10.74 -16.35
CA HIS A 338 22.46 10.89 -16.95
C HIS A 338 23.21 12.13 -16.42
N ILE A 339 22.51 13.24 -16.17
CA ILE A 339 23.08 14.44 -15.55
C ILE A 339 23.37 14.17 -14.07
N THR A 340 22.41 13.57 -13.36
CA THR A 340 22.57 13.17 -11.96
C THR A 340 23.77 12.25 -11.78
N GLU A 341 24.01 11.31 -12.70
CA GLU A 341 25.15 10.39 -12.64
C GLU A 341 26.50 11.10 -12.76
N GLU A 342 26.65 12.13 -13.62
CA GLU A 342 27.90 12.91 -13.65
C GLU A 342 28.13 13.64 -12.31
N ILE A 343 27.06 14.07 -11.63
CA ILE A 343 27.12 14.66 -10.28
C ILE A 343 27.45 13.58 -9.22
N ARG A 344 26.87 12.36 -9.31
CA ARG A 344 27.24 11.22 -8.44
C ARG A 344 28.73 10.90 -8.56
N GLN A 345 29.27 10.91 -9.78
CA GLN A 345 30.71 10.68 -10.02
C GLN A 345 31.61 11.81 -9.49
N ALA A 346 31.10 13.03 -9.35
CA ALA A 346 31.78 14.10 -8.62
C ALA A 346 31.71 13.88 -7.09
N LEU A 347 30.55 13.49 -6.56
CA LEU A 347 30.32 13.22 -5.14
C LEU A 347 31.14 12.03 -4.60
N LYS A 348 31.32 10.96 -5.39
CA LYS A 348 32.24 9.85 -5.06
C LYS A 348 33.69 10.30 -4.90
N LYS A 349 34.09 11.40 -5.55
CA LYS A 349 35.45 11.99 -5.49
C LYS A 349 35.57 13.13 -4.49
N ALA A 350 34.48 13.58 -3.89
CA ALA A 350 34.48 14.68 -2.92
C ALA A 350 35.31 14.31 -1.68
N ASP A 351 36.03 15.29 -1.14
CA ASP A 351 36.89 15.12 0.04
C ASP A 351 36.04 14.81 1.28
N GLU A 352 36.43 13.79 2.06
CA GLU A 352 35.70 13.37 3.27
C GLU A 352 35.64 14.47 4.34
N SER A 353 36.54 15.45 4.32
CA SER A 353 36.48 16.62 5.21
C SER A 353 35.33 17.58 4.92
N LEU A 354 34.61 17.40 3.81
CA LEU A 354 33.39 18.13 3.47
C LEU A 354 32.11 17.52 4.07
N VAL A 355 32.20 16.36 4.73
CA VAL A 355 31.05 15.74 5.39
C VAL A 355 30.62 16.58 6.59
N VAL A 356 29.40 17.10 6.56
CA VAL A 356 28.83 17.96 7.62
C VAL A 356 28.00 17.19 8.65
N LYS A 357 27.48 16.02 8.27
CA LYS A 357 26.58 15.19 9.09
C LYS A 357 26.69 13.71 8.65
N GLU A 358 26.61 12.79 9.60
CA GLU A 358 26.44 11.35 9.34
C GLU A 358 25.17 10.87 10.05
N ASP A 359 24.20 10.33 9.30
CA ASP A 359 23.02 9.66 9.83
C ASP A 359 23.26 8.14 9.83
N GLY A 360 22.84 7.46 10.90
CA GLY A 360 22.93 6.00 11.03
C GLY A 360 21.55 5.37 11.20
N PHE A 361 21.25 4.37 10.39
CA PHE A 361 19.99 3.63 10.39
C PHE A 361 20.29 2.15 10.65
N GLN A 362 19.62 1.55 11.63
CA GLN A 362 19.74 0.13 11.95
C GLN A 362 18.36 -0.52 11.80
N GLN A 363 18.26 -1.61 11.04
CA GLN A 363 17.07 -2.46 11.14
C GLN A 363 17.28 -3.49 12.25
N VAL A 364 16.49 -3.36 13.30
CA VAL A 364 16.43 -4.31 14.42
C VAL A 364 15.23 -5.23 14.21
N ARG A 365 15.41 -6.54 14.44
CA ARG A 365 14.30 -7.48 14.62
C ARG A 365 14.11 -7.76 16.11
N ARG A 366 12.86 -7.76 16.55
CA ARG A 366 12.43 -7.87 17.95
C ARG A 366 11.47 -9.07 18.11
N PRO A 367 11.96 -10.33 18.17
CA PRO A 367 11.11 -11.53 18.09
C PRO A 367 10.02 -11.71 19.17
N ARG A 368 9.99 -10.85 20.19
CA ARG A 368 8.99 -10.82 21.27
C ARG A 368 7.93 -9.71 21.11
N LYS A 369 7.98 -8.95 20.02
CA LYS A 369 7.07 -7.85 19.69
C LYS A 369 6.16 -8.25 18.54
N LYS A 370 5.03 -7.55 18.41
CA LYS A 370 4.06 -7.76 17.33
C LYS A 370 4.70 -7.49 15.97
N LYS A 371 4.65 -8.45 15.06
CA LYS A 371 5.33 -8.43 13.76
C LYS A 371 4.52 -7.60 12.77
N VAL A 372 5.06 -6.45 12.39
CA VAL A 372 4.40 -5.48 11.51
C VAL A 372 5.04 -5.44 10.13
N VAL A 373 4.20 -5.33 9.10
CA VAL A 373 4.62 -5.12 7.70
C VAL A 373 3.99 -3.84 7.15
N ILE A 374 4.78 -3.01 6.47
CA ILE A 374 4.25 -1.89 5.70
C ILE A 374 4.04 -2.36 4.26
N VAL A 375 2.88 -2.08 3.67
CA VAL A 375 2.57 -2.33 2.26
C VAL A 375 2.36 -1.00 1.57
N LYS A 376 3.19 -0.70 0.58
CA LYS A 376 3.13 0.51 -0.24
C LYS A 376 2.59 0.13 -1.63
N GLU A 377 1.32 0.43 -1.88
CA GLU A 377 0.80 0.43 -3.25
C GLU A 377 1.40 1.62 -4.01
N ILE A 378 1.98 1.33 -5.17
CA ILE A 378 2.69 2.29 -6.01
C ILE A 378 2.22 2.20 -7.46
N MET A 379 2.43 3.28 -8.22
CA MET A 379 2.01 3.37 -9.62
C MET A 379 2.45 2.15 -10.46
N GLY A 380 1.48 1.53 -11.11
CA GLY A 380 1.64 0.29 -11.88
C GLY A 380 0.63 0.10 -13.02
N GLN A 381 -0.05 1.17 -13.44
CA GLN A 381 -1.11 1.09 -14.46
C GLN A 381 -0.55 1.01 -15.89
N GLY A 382 0.73 1.36 -16.08
CA GLY A 382 1.29 1.65 -17.40
C GLY A 382 0.86 3.03 -17.89
N ALA A 383 0.93 3.27 -19.20
CA ALA A 383 0.94 4.64 -19.73
C ALA A 383 2.03 5.45 -18.99
N MET A 384 1.76 6.67 -18.55
CA MET A 384 2.71 7.45 -17.72
C MET A 384 2.94 6.90 -16.30
N HIS A 385 2.06 6.03 -15.78
CA HIS A 385 2.07 5.56 -14.39
C HIS A 385 2.86 4.27 -14.22
N ASP A 386 4.09 4.41 -13.74
CA ASP A 386 5.00 3.33 -13.41
C ASP A 386 6.03 3.86 -12.41
N ASN A 387 6.69 2.99 -11.67
CA ASN A 387 7.82 3.35 -10.80
C ASN A 387 9.00 2.39 -11.06
N TYR A 388 10.22 2.90 -11.00
CA TYR A 388 11.44 2.10 -11.07
C TYR A 388 11.81 1.56 -9.68
N ILE A 389 12.08 0.26 -9.63
CA ILE A 389 12.34 -0.55 -8.44
C ILE A 389 13.79 -1.04 -8.47
N LEU A 390 14.49 -0.89 -7.35
CA LEU A 390 15.86 -1.35 -7.06
C LEU A 390 16.90 -0.95 -8.14
N PRO A 391 17.15 0.35 -8.34
CA PRO A 391 18.31 0.82 -9.11
C PRO A 391 19.65 0.46 -8.46
N VAL A 392 20.75 0.60 -9.22
CA VAL A 392 22.12 0.40 -8.71
C VAL A 392 22.57 1.55 -7.79
N GLU A 393 22.19 2.77 -8.13
CA GLU A 393 22.44 3.98 -7.33
C GLU A 393 21.13 4.47 -6.70
N PRO A 394 21.16 5.14 -5.54
CA PRO A 394 19.97 5.74 -4.92
C PRO A 394 19.20 6.60 -5.93
N VAL A 395 17.92 6.29 -6.11
CA VAL A 395 17.02 7.00 -7.03
C VAL A 395 17.57 7.02 -8.47
N GLY A 396 18.39 6.04 -8.85
CA GLY A 396 18.87 5.88 -10.22
C GLY A 396 17.83 5.27 -11.17
N THR A 397 18.17 5.24 -12.44
CA THR A 397 17.46 4.47 -13.47
C THR A 397 18.27 3.24 -13.94
N LEU A 398 19.60 3.28 -13.79
CA LEU A 398 20.49 2.19 -14.16
C LEU A 398 20.22 0.93 -13.33
N GLY A 399 19.98 -0.18 -14.02
CA GLY A 399 19.76 -1.50 -13.43
C GLY A 399 18.35 -1.76 -12.91
N ALA A 400 17.59 -0.71 -12.65
CA ALA A 400 16.22 -0.78 -12.12
C ALA A 400 15.29 -1.64 -12.99
N LYS A 401 14.21 -2.11 -12.36
CA LYS A 401 13.08 -2.74 -13.04
C LYS A 401 11.85 -1.88 -12.85
N ALA A 402 11.13 -1.62 -13.92
CA ALA A 402 9.87 -0.91 -13.82
C ALA A 402 8.78 -1.86 -13.31
N ASN A 403 7.91 -1.37 -12.44
CA ASN A 403 6.91 -2.12 -11.69
C ASN A 403 5.99 -2.95 -12.62
N VAL A 404 5.55 -2.34 -13.72
CA VAL A 404 4.73 -3.00 -14.75
C VAL A 404 5.45 -4.20 -15.39
N ASP A 405 6.78 -4.14 -15.60
CA ASP A 405 7.54 -5.25 -16.19
C ASP A 405 7.77 -6.41 -15.20
N LEU A 406 7.63 -6.15 -13.89
CA LEU A 406 7.55 -7.19 -12.85
C LEU A 406 6.13 -7.78 -12.72
N GLY A 407 5.19 -7.34 -13.55
CA GLY A 407 3.79 -7.73 -13.50
C GLY A 407 3.03 -7.17 -12.30
N ASN A 408 3.49 -6.04 -11.74
CA ASN A 408 2.95 -5.41 -10.52
C ASN A 408 2.92 -6.33 -9.29
N LEU A 409 3.69 -7.42 -9.32
CA LEU A 409 3.75 -8.39 -8.23
C LEU A 409 4.37 -7.76 -6.97
N PRO A 410 3.93 -8.20 -5.77
CA PRO A 410 4.52 -7.72 -4.53
C PRO A 410 6.03 -8.00 -4.45
N VAL A 411 6.82 -6.95 -4.24
CA VAL A 411 8.28 -7.00 -4.07
C VAL A 411 8.63 -6.65 -2.62
N PRO A 412 9.18 -7.59 -1.82
CA PRO A 412 9.60 -7.30 -0.47
C PRO A 412 10.93 -6.54 -0.45
N PHE A 413 10.99 -5.53 0.41
CA PHE A 413 12.12 -4.66 0.68
C PHE A 413 12.45 -4.71 2.18
N SER A 414 13.72 -4.53 2.51
CA SER A 414 14.07 -4.05 3.84
C SER A 414 13.72 -2.55 3.98
N PRO A 415 13.34 -2.09 5.19
CA PRO A 415 13.22 -0.67 5.53
C PRO A 415 14.41 0.18 5.04
N LEU A 416 15.63 -0.37 5.12
CA LEU A 416 16.82 0.34 4.68
C LEU A 416 16.92 0.47 3.16
N GLU A 417 16.46 -0.50 2.36
CA GLU A 417 16.43 -0.36 0.89
C GLU A 417 15.45 0.75 0.45
N VAL A 418 14.33 0.92 1.16
CA VAL A 418 13.40 2.03 0.92
C VAL A 418 14.11 3.37 1.13
N LEU A 419 14.68 3.52 2.33
CA LEU A 419 15.39 4.74 2.71
C LEU A 419 16.61 4.97 1.80
N ASP A 420 17.34 3.95 1.37
CA ASP A 420 18.53 4.14 0.51
C ASP A 420 18.19 4.47 -0.96
N GLY A 421 16.93 4.74 -1.30
CA GLY A 421 16.51 5.16 -2.64
C GLY A 421 16.21 4.00 -3.58
N GLY A 422 15.70 2.90 -3.04
CA GLY A 422 15.29 1.72 -3.82
C GLY A 422 14.02 1.90 -4.66
N ILE A 423 13.36 3.06 -4.59
CA ILE A 423 12.27 3.48 -5.48
C ILE A 423 12.68 4.78 -6.18
N HIS A 424 12.49 4.82 -7.49
CA HIS A 424 12.54 6.02 -8.31
C HIS A 424 11.15 6.20 -8.94
N ALA A 425 10.45 7.27 -8.54
CA ALA A 425 9.10 7.59 -8.99
C ALA A 425 9.10 8.09 -10.43
N LEU A 426 8.00 7.85 -11.18
CA LEU A 426 7.72 8.58 -12.42
C LEU A 426 6.47 9.45 -12.25
N THR A 427 5.46 9.26 -13.09
CA THR A 427 4.23 10.06 -13.04
C THR A 427 3.21 9.38 -12.14
N CYS A 428 2.60 10.18 -11.26
CA CYS A 428 1.48 9.80 -10.39
C CYS A 428 0.21 10.52 -10.89
N ILE A 429 -0.96 10.07 -10.43
CA ILE A 429 -2.27 10.60 -10.84
C ILE A 429 -2.36 12.12 -10.63
N GLY A 430 -2.20 12.60 -9.39
CA GLY A 430 -2.39 14.01 -9.01
C GLY A 430 -1.23 14.59 -8.18
N PRO A 431 -0.77 15.84 -8.45
CA PRO A 431 0.41 16.41 -7.78
C PRO A 431 0.36 16.47 -6.24
N ALA A 432 -0.82 16.68 -5.65
CA ALA A 432 -1.00 16.82 -4.21
C ALA A 432 -0.83 15.50 -3.45
N SER A 433 -1.15 14.36 -4.08
CA SER A 433 -0.96 13.01 -3.50
C SER A 433 0.36 12.35 -3.92
N LYS A 434 1.07 12.92 -4.89
CA LYS A 434 2.27 12.36 -5.50
C LYS A 434 3.44 12.14 -4.53
N GLU A 435 3.82 10.89 -4.37
CA GLU A 435 5.07 10.50 -3.70
C GLU A 435 6.23 10.52 -4.71
N ASN A 436 6.94 11.66 -4.81
CA ASN A 436 8.17 11.76 -5.59
C ASN A 436 9.26 10.82 -5.04
N SER A 437 10.34 10.57 -5.81
CA SER A 437 11.46 9.72 -5.36
C SER A 437 12.06 10.12 -4.01
N ARG A 438 12.13 11.43 -3.73
CA ARG A 438 12.58 11.98 -2.44
C ARG A 438 11.66 11.58 -1.28
N HIS A 439 10.37 11.32 -1.52
CA HIS A 439 9.42 10.82 -0.53
C HIS A 439 9.86 9.45 -0.03
N TYR A 440 10.10 8.48 -0.93
CA TYR A 440 10.57 7.15 -0.56
C TYR A 440 11.96 7.18 0.10
N PHE A 441 12.85 8.10 -0.32
CA PHE A 441 14.14 8.32 0.36
C PHE A 441 13.98 8.93 1.78
N ARG A 442 12.83 9.52 2.10
CA ARG A 442 12.50 10.15 3.39
C ARG A 442 11.23 9.54 4.00
N GLU A 443 10.95 8.26 3.72
CA GLU A 443 9.64 7.64 3.95
C GLU A 443 9.23 7.72 5.44
N PRO A 444 8.20 8.52 5.81
CA PRO A 444 7.91 8.81 7.21
C PRO A 444 7.40 7.60 8.00
N LEU A 445 6.60 6.73 7.37
CA LEU A 445 6.02 5.56 8.04
C LEU A 445 7.09 4.53 8.37
N VAL A 446 8.06 4.33 7.50
CA VAL A 446 9.24 3.49 7.71
C VAL A 446 10.13 4.10 8.78
N LEU A 447 10.37 5.41 8.75
CA LEU A 447 11.17 6.11 9.77
C LEU A 447 10.55 5.99 11.17
N GLU A 448 9.24 6.21 11.32
CA GLU A 448 8.57 6.05 12.62
C GLU A 448 8.49 4.58 13.05
N ALA A 449 8.14 3.65 12.15
CA ALA A 449 8.06 2.23 12.47
C ALA A 449 9.43 1.61 12.83
N MET A 450 10.53 2.18 12.36
CA MET A 450 11.88 1.79 12.77
C MET A 450 12.28 2.33 14.15
N LYS A 451 11.73 3.47 14.57
CA LYS A 451 11.96 4.06 15.90
C LYS A 451 11.14 3.37 16.99
N ASP A 452 9.96 2.86 16.64
CA ASP A 452 9.04 2.23 17.58
C ASP A 452 9.58 0.89 18.11
N GLU A 453 9.83 0.82 19.43
CA GLU A 453 10.34 -0.39 20.10
C GLU A 453 9.23 -1.36 20.54
N GLU A 454 7.96 -1.02 20.32
CA GLU A 454 6.79 -1.84 20.67
C GLU A 454 6.42 -2.84 19.57
N ILE A 455 6.94 -2.65 18.36
CA ILE A 455 6.70 -3.51 17.18
C ILE A 455 7.98 -4.15 16.65
N ASP A 456 7.83 -5.21 15.87
CA ASP A 456 8.89 -5.85 15.08
C ASP A 456 8.65 -5.57 13.59
N LEU A 457 9.24 -4.47 13.08
CA LEU A 457 9.12 -4.11 11.66
C LEU A 457 9.86 -5.13 10.78
N ALA A 458 9.10 -6.08 10.24
CA ALA A 458 9.64 -7.20 9.49
C ALA A 458 10.17 -6.80 8.11
N GLY A 459 9.48 -5.89 7.43
CA GLY A 459 9.77 -5.46 6.07
C GLY A 459 8.79 -4.41 5.55
N VAL A 460 9.09 -3.92 4.35
CA VAL A 460 8.18 -3.13 3.51
C VAL A 460 7.88 -3.96 2.26
N ILE A 461 6.66 -3.94 1.73
CA ILE A 461 6.30 -4.61 0.49
C ILE A 461 5.76 -3.56 -0.48
N PHE A 462 6.43 -3.39 -1.61
CA PHE A 462 5.88 -2.60 -2.71
C PHE A 462 5.01 -3.48 -3.59
N VAL A 463 3.84 -2.99 -3.97
CA VAL A 463 2.90 -3.69 -4.87
C VAL A 463 2.39 -2.70 -5.90
N GLY A 464 2.28 -3.11 -7.15
CA GLY A 464 1.76 -2.23 -8.20
C GLY A 464 0.24 -2.21 -8.24
N SER A 465 -0.32 -1.17 -8.89
CA SER A 465 -1.74 -1.04 -9.18
C SER A 465 -2.05 -1.32 -10.67
N PRO A 466 -2.31 -2.57 -11.10
CA PRO A 466 -2.61 -2.88 -12.49
C PRO A 466 -3.81 -2.11 -13.04
N GLN A 467 -3.75 -1.72 -14.31
CA GLN A 467 -4.93 -1.14 -14.97
C GLN A 467 -6.03 -2.17 -15.24
N ILE A 468 -5.66 -3.44 -15.43
CA ILE A 468 -6.60 -4.51 -15.77
C ILE A 468 -7.21 -5.10 -14.51
N ASN A 469 -8.54 -5.05 -14.39
CA ASN A 469 -9.25 -5.44 -13.15
C ASN A 469 -8.97 -6.89 -12.69
N SER A 470 -8.80 -7.85 -13.62
CA SER A 470 -8.42 -9.23 -13.27
C SER A 470 -7.01 -9.34 -12.67
N GLU A 471 -6.11 -8.43 -13.02
CA GLU A 471 -4.74 -8.38 -12.50
C GLU A 471 -4.72 -7.77 -11.10
N LYS A 472 -5.53 -6.73 -10.82
CA LYS A 472 -5.72 -6.15 -9.47
C LYS A 472 -5.97 -7.23 -8.40
N PHE A 473 -6.95 -8.09 -8.64
CA PHE A 473 -7.26 -9.21 -7.75
C PHE A 473 -6.24 -10.36 -7.80
N TYR A 474 -5.42 -10.46 -8.84
CA TYR A 474 -4.34 -11.44 -8.89
C TYR A 474 -3.17 -11.00 -8.02
N VAL A 475 -2.69 -9.76 -8.16
CA VAL A 475 -1.58 -9.22 -7.36
C VAL A 475 -1.96 -9.14 -5.88
N SER A 476 -3.19 -8.71 -5.55
CA SER A 476 -3.72 -8.70 -4.18
C SER A 476 -3.70 -10.10 -3.53
N ARG A 477 -4.10 -11.14 -4.28
CA ARG A 477 -4.04 -12.53 -3.79
C ARG A 477 -2.62 -13.08 -3.67
N ARG A 478 -1.61 -12.46 -4.30
CA ARG A 478 -0.19 -12.78 -4.06
C ARG A 478 0.33 -12.04 -2.83
N LEU A 479 -0.10 -10.79 -2.62
CA LEU A 479 0.21 -10.00 -1.43
C LEU A 479 -0.30 -10.69 -0.16
N GLY A 480 -1.58 -11.06 -0.12
CA GLY A 480 -2.16 -11.76 1.05
C GLY A 480 -1.41 -13.05 1.39
N MET A 481 -1.06 -13.87 0.40
CA MET A 481 -0.27 -15.09 0.61
C MET A 481 1.17 -14.79 1.09
N MET A 482 1.78 -13.68 0.66
CA MET A 482 3.10 -13.27 1.14
C MET A 482 3.05 -12.83 2.61
N ILE A 483 2.03 -12.05 2.99
CA ILE A 483 1.77 -11.64 4.37
C ILE A 483 1.51 -12.86 5.27
N GLU A 484 0.72 -13.83 4.80
CA GLU A 484 0.47 -15.12 5.48
C GLU A 484 1.77 -15.89 5.73
N MET A 485 2.65 -15.99 4.71
CA MET A 485 3.95 -16.65 4.83
C MET A 485 4.95 -15.90 5.74
N MET A 486 4.75 -14.59 5.93
CA MET A 486 5.53 -13.79 6.87
C MET A 486 5.04 -13.94 8.32
N ASP A 487 3.85 -14.51 8.53
CA ASP A 487 3.24 -14.70 9.84
C ASP A 487 3.10 -13.34 10.57
N ALA A 488 2.65 -12.32 9.84
CA ALA A 488 2.51 -10.96 10.37
C ALA A 488 1.32 -10.86 11.34
N ASP A 489 1.50 -10.13 12.44
CA ASP A 489 0.40 -9.79 13.35
C ASP A 489 -0.42 -8.61 12.80
N GLY A 490 0.25 -7.63 12.19
CA GLY A 490 -0.39 -6.43 11.69
C GLY A 490 0.24 -5.86 10.42
N ALA A 491 -0.54 -5.09 9.67
CA ALA A 491 -0.11 -4.44 8.44
C ALA A 491 -0.65 -3.02 8.29
N ILE A 492 0.15 -2.13 7.70
CA ILE A 492 -0.30 -0.81 7.24
C ILE A 492 -0.25 -0.81 5.73
N VAL A 493 -1.39 -0.63 5.07
CA VAL A 493 -1.48 -0.51 3.61
C VAL A 493 -1.59 0.97 3.26
N THR A 494 -0.76 1.46 2.35
CA THR A 494 -0.82 2.83 1.84
C THR A 494 -0.98 2.84 0.32
N THR A 495 -1.56 3.89 -0.25
CA THR A 495 -1.50 4.17 -1.70
C THR A 495 -1.21 5.64 -1.97
N GLU A 496 -0.35 5.91 -2.96
CA GLU A 496 -0.10 7.26 -3.48
C GLU A 496 -1.19 7.75 -4.45
N GLY A 497 -2.08 6.86 -4.90
CA GLY A 497 -3.16 7.15 -5.85
C GLY A 497 -4.53 7.29 -5.20
N PHE A 498 -5.53 7.63 -6.03
CA PHE A 498 -6.95 7.63 -5.64
C PHE A 498 -7.85 7.22 -6.81
N GLY A 499 -9.13 6.91 -6.55
CA GLY A 499 -10.06 6.49 -7.59
C GLY A 499 -9.81 5.05 -8.05
N ASN A 500 -9.21 4.84 -9.22
CA ASN A 500 -8.97 3.48 -9.75
C ASN A 500 -7.98 2.67 -8.88
N ASN A 501 -7.02 3.34 -8.24
CA ASN A 501 -6.12 2.74 -7.25
C ASN A 501 -6.86 2.26 -6.00
N HIS A 502 -7.96 2.91 -5.60
CA HIS A 502 -8.72 2.48 -4.42
C HIS A 502 -9.31 1.07 -4.57
N ILE A 503 -9.43 0.55 -5.80
CA ILE A 503 -9.81 -0.85 -6.07
C ILE A 503 -8.70 -1.83 -5.69
N ASP A 504 -7.44 -1.51 -6.02
CA ASP A 504 -6.28 -2.30 -5.60
C ASP A 504 -6.13 -2.24 -4.08
N PHE A 505 -6.05 -1.04 -3.53
CA PHE A 505 -5.94 -0.74 -2.11
C PHE A 505 -6.99 -1.46 -1.26
N ALA A 506 -8.28 -1.39 -1.66
CA ALA A 506 -9.36 -2.11 -0.99
C ALA A 506 -9.14 -3.61 -1.02
N SER A 507 -8.76 -4.16 -2.17
CA SER A 507 -8.48 -5.60 -2.36
C SER A 507 -7.20 -6.04 -1.63
N HIS A 508 -6.20 -5.15 -1.46
CA HIS A 508 -5.01 -5.41 -0.64
C HIS A 508 -5.40 -5.55 0.84
N ILE A 509 -6.19 -4.61 1.35
CA ILE A 509 -6.73 -4.64 2.73
C ILE A 509 -7.60 -5.88 2.95
N GLU A 510 -8.51 -6.19 2.01
CA GLU A 510 -9.37 -7.37 2.05
C GLU A 510 -8.56 -8.67 2.15
N GLN A 511 -7.56 -8.82 1.28
CA GLN A 511 -6.72 -10.01 1.25
C GLN A 511 -5.84 -10.15 2.50
N ILE A 512 -5.45 -9.06 3.15
CA ILE A 512 -4.72 -9.11 4.43
C ILE A 512 -5.68 -9.48 5.56
N GLY A 513 -6.79 -8.75 5.69
CA GLY A 513 -7.75 -8.91 6.78
C GLY A 513 -8.42 -10.29 6.82
N MET A 514 -8.79 -10.87 5.66
CA MET A 514 -9.39 -12.21 5.59
C MET A 514 -8.47 -13.36 6.08
N ARG A 515 -7.20 -13.05 6.37
CA ARG A 515 -6.21 -13.98 6.91
C ARG A 515 -5.99 -13.82 8.42
N GLY A 516 -6.78 -12.96 9.07
CA GLY A 516 -6.69 -12.69 10.51
C GLY A 516 -5.51 -11.77 10.90
N VAL A 517 -5.04 -10.94 9.96
CA VAL A 517 -3.99 -9.95 10.20
C VAL A 517 -4.63 -8.58 10.38
N ASP A 518 -4.31 -7.90 11.49
CA ASP A 518 -4.86 -6.58 11.79
C ASP A 518 -4.36 -5.54 10.79
N VAL A 519 -5.27 -4.77 10.18
CA VAL A 519 -4.93 -3.91 9.05
C VAL A 519 -5.43 -2.48 9.24
N VAL A 520 -4.56 -1.52 8.90
CA VAL A 520 -4.85 -0.09 8.82
C VAL A 520 -4.58 0.39 7.39
N GLY A 521 -5.58 1.02 6.76
CA GLY A 521 -5.43 1.68 5.47
C GLY A 521 -5.05 3.15 5.61
N VAL A 522 -4.15 3.63 4.76
CA VAL A 522 -3.70 5.03 4.71
C VAL A 522 -3.81 5.54 3.27
N SER A 523 -4.64 6.55 3.04
CA SER A 523 -4.83 7.10 1.69
C SER A 523 -5.31 8.54 1.78
N TYR A 524 -5.11 9.33 0.74
CA TYR A 524 -5.92 10.53 0.53
C TYR A 524 -7.37 10.07 0.25
N SER A 525 -8.31 10.42 1.13
CA SER A 525 -9.69 9.91 1.08
C SER A 525 -10.75 10.95 1.48
N ALA A 526 -10.49 12.22 1.18
CA ALA A 526 -11.41 13.34 1.44
C ALA A 526 -12.44 13.54 0.31
N VAL A 527 -13.05 14.73 0.21
CA VAL A 527 -14.20 15.02 -0.67
C VAL A 527 -13.98 14.60 -2.13
N GLN A 528 -12.83 14.93 -2.73
CA GLN A 528 -12.55 14.55 -4.12
C GLN A 528 -11.89 13.18 -4.26
N GLY A 529 -11.21 12.71 -3.21
CA GLY A 529 -10.57 11.39 -3.14
C GLY A 529 -11.46 10.31 -2.51
N ALA A 530 -12.77 10.51 -2.42
CA ALA A 530 -13.66 9.65 -1.65
C ALA A 530 -13.56 8.19 -2.11
N LEU A 531 -13.51 7.26 -1.16
CA LEU A 531 -13.42 5.82 -1.45
C LEU A 531 -14.65 5.37 -2.24
N VAL A 532 -14.43 4.93 -3.47
CA VAL A 532 -15.48 4.43 -4.38
C VAL A 532 -15.81 2.95 -4.18
N VAL A 533 -15.07 2.27 -3.29
CA VAL A 533 -15.20 0.86 -2.93
C VAL A 533 -14.88 0.67 -1.45
N GLY A 534 -15.49 -0.34 -0.83
CA GLY A 534 -15.25 -0.73 0.56
C GLY A 534 -15.39 -2.24 0.75
N ASN A 535 -14.91 -2.74 1.88
CA ASN A 535 -15.15 -4.11 2.36
C ASN A 535 -15.07 -4.15 3.89
N GLU A 536 -15.44 -5.27 4.50
CA GLU A 536 -15.54 -5.43 5.96
C GLU A 536 -14.21 -5.26 6.73
N TYR A 537 -13.06 -5.27 6.04
CA TYR A 537 -11.72 -5.09 6.64
C TYR A 537 -11.23 -3.62 6.56
N MET A 538 -11.89 -2.77 5.76
CA MET A 538 -11.56 -1.33 5.63
C MET A 538 -12.14 -0.46 6.77
N LYS A 539 -12.15 -1.00 8.00
CA LYS A 539 -12.67 -0.32 9.20
C LYS A 539 -11.71 0.73 9.76
N ASN A 540 -10.41 0.47 9.64
CA ASN A 540 -9.36 1.29 10.24
C ASN A 540 -8.69 2.13 9.15
N MET A 541 -9.03 3.41 9.05
CA MET A 541 -8.64 4.28 7.94
C MET A 541 -8.03 5.60 8.41
N ILE A 542 -6.89 5.96 7.81
CA ILE A 542 -6.15 7.21 8.02
C ILE A 542 -6.22 8.03 6.74
N ASP A 543 -7.05 9.08 6.76
CA ASP A 543 -7.12 10.07 5.67
C ASP A 543 -5.87 10.98 5.68
N LEU A 544 -5.17 11.04 4.54
CA LEU A 544 -3.99 11.87 4.32
C LEU A 544 -4.30 13.34 3.99
N ASN A 545 -5.55 13.73 3.75
CA ASN A 545 -5.86 15.10 3.35
C ASN A 545 -5.37 16.15 4.36
N LYS A 546 -4.65 17.15 3.84
CA LYS A 546 -4.39 18.42 4.56
C LYS A 546 -5.09 19.61 3.90
N SER A 547 -5.63 19.47 2.68
CA SER A 547 -6.37 20.55 2.02
C SER A 547 -7.59 21.00 2.82
N MET A 548 -7.76 22.32 2.92
CA MET A 548 -8.88 22.96 3.61
C MET A 548 -10.23 22.57 3.00
N GLN A 549 -10.28 22.32 1.69
CA GLN A 549 -11.49 21.96 0.95
C GLN A 549 -11.69 20.44 0.82
N GLY A 550 -10.72 19.62 1.24
CA GLY A 550 -10.78 18.16 1.05
C GLY A 550 -10.56 17.73 -0.40
N ILE A 551 -9.73 18.45 -1.16
CA ILE A 551 -9.57 18.30 -2.60
C ILE A 551 -8.11 17.99 -3.01
N GLU A 552 -7.97 17.45 -4.23
CA GLU A 552 -6.73 17.46 -5.00
C GLU A 552 -6.62 18.87 -5.59
N ASN A 553 -5.75 19.71 -4.99
CA ASN A 553 -5.61 21.12 -5.35
C ASN A 553 -4.39 21.40 -6.24
N GLU A 554 -3.81 20.36 -6.83
CA GLU A 554 -2.65 20.38 -7.71
C GLU A 554 -1.35 20.99 -7.12
N ILE A 555 -1.33 21.35 -5.83
CA ILE A 555 -0.12 21.82 -5.14
C ILE A 555 0.71 20.60 -4.76
N LEU A 556 1.93 20.53 -5.28
CA LEU A 556 2.81 19.38 -5.10
C LEU A 556 2.96 19.00 -3.63
N GLY A 557 2.65 17.74 -3.33
CA GLY A 557 2.84 17.12 -2.02
C GLY A 557 1.83 17.49 -0.92
N ASN A 558 0.81 18.31 -1.20
CA ASN A 558 -0.05 18.85 -0.14
C ASN A 558 -0.79 17.78 0.69
N ASN A 559 -1.28 16.73 0.05
CA ASN A 559 -1.99 15.59 0.64
C ASN A 559 -1.13 14.31 0.72
N THR A 560 0.21 14.42 0.63
CA THR A 560 1.12 13.27 0.81
C THR A 560 1.26 12.87 2.27
N LEU A 561 1.61 11.60 2.51
CA LEU A 561 1.92 11.05 3.82
C LEU A 561 3.06 11.84 4.49
N CYS A 562 2.83 12.26 5.73
CA CYS A 562 3.78 12.99 6.57
C CYS A 562 3.94 12.29 7.94
N GLU A 563 4.88 12.77 8.76
CA GLU A 563 5.14 12.23 10.11
C GLU A 563 3.87 12.20 11.00
N GLU A 564 3.01 13.22 10.90
CA GLU A 564 1.70 13.26 11.56
C GLU A 564 0.78 12.07 11.19
N ASP A 565 0.85 11.58 9.95
CA ASP A 565 0.04 10.46 9.47
C ASP A 565 0.66 9.12 9.86
N ALA A 566 1.99 9.03 9.82
CA ALA A 566 2.75 7.86 10.24
C ALA A 566 2.50 7.52 11.72
N ILE A 567 2.61 8.53 12.60
CA ILE A 567 2.31 8.41 14.04
C ILE A 567 0.87 7.94 14.24
N ARG A 568 -0.09 8.54 13.53
CA ARG A 568 -1.52 8.15 13.57
C ARG A 568 -1.76 6.71 13.12
N ALA A 569 -1.13 6.28 12.02
CA ALA A 569 -1.31 4.94 11.48
C ALA A 569 -0.71 3.87 12.41
N LEU A 570 0.46 4.13 12.99
CA LEU A 570 1.10 3.24 13.96
C LEU A 570 0.32 3.18 15.28
N ALA A 571 -0.17 4.31 15.79
CA ALA A 571 -1.02 4.35 16.97
C ALA A 571 -2.32 3.55 16.75
N MET A 572 -3.00 3.77 15.62
CA MET A 572 -4.21 3.02 15.25
C MET A 572 -3.92 1.51 15.11
N LEU A 573 -2.82 1.12 14.46
CA LEU A 573 -2.48 -0.30 14.33
C LEU A 573 -2.21 -0.94 15.70
N LYS A 574 -1.53 -0.25 16.62
CA LYS A 574 -1.29 -0.76 17.98
C LYS A 574 -2.58 -0.92 18.78
N THR A 575 -3.52 0.02 18.67
CA THR A 575 -4.89 -0.09 19.25
C THR A 575 -5.63 -1.31 18.70
N VAL A 576 -5.65 -1.50 17.37
CA VAL A 576 -6.34 -2.63 16.74
C VAL A 576 -5.70 -3.98 17.15
N MET A 577 -4.35 -4.08 17.12
CA MET A 577 -3.62 -5.28 17.56
C MET A 577 -3.74 -5.57 19.07
N ALA A 578 -4.19 -4.62 19.88
CA ALA A 578 -4.53 -4.82 21.29
C ALA A 578 -5.96 -5.37 21.48
N GLY A 579 -6.76 -5.44 20.41
CA GLY A 579 -8.18 -5.82 20.46
C GLY A 579 -9.11 -4.71 20.96
N GLU A 580 -8.69 -3.44 20.83
CA GLU A 580 -9.51 -2.29 21.20
C GLU A 580 -10.38 -1.82 20.02
N ASP A 581 -11.65 -1.51 20.30
CA ASP A 581 -12.60 -1.04 19.29
C ASP A 581 -12.27 0.37 18.77
N VAL A 582 -12.10 0.50 17.46
CA VAL A 582 -12.03 1.80 16.77
C VAL A 582 -13.46 2.25 16.43
N LYS A 583 -13.78 3.53 16.71
CA LYS A 583 -15.09 4.12 16.38
C LYS A 583 -15.33 4.04 14.87
N GLU A 584 -16.52 3.58 14.47
CA GLU A 584 -16.94 3.55 13.07
C GLU A 584 -16.80 4.90 12.37
N ALA A 585 -16.39 4.85 11.09
CA ALA A 585 -16.22 6.01 10.24
C ALA A 585 -17.57 6.67 9.90
N GLU A 586 -17.56 7.99 9.77
CA GLU A 586 -18.74 8.75 9.36
C GLU A 586 -18.94 8.62 7.84
N ARG A 587 -20.20 8.43 7.38
CA ARG A 587 -20.55 8.31 5.95
C ARG A 587 -20.06 9.45 5.06
N LYS A 588 -19.81 10.62 5.64
CA LYS A 588 -19.31 11.81 4.93
C LYS A 588 -18.01 12.25 5.59
N TRP A 589 -17.05 12.64 4.75
CA TRP A 589 -15.75 13.13 5.22
C TRP A 589 -15.93 14.27 6.24
N ASN A 590 -15.28 14.12 7.40
CA ASN A 590 -15.34 15.07 8.50
C ASN A 590 -13.91 15.43 8.96
N PRO A 591 -13.43 16.67 8.75
CA PRO A 591 -12.07 17.06 9.11
C PRO A 591 -11.79 16.98 10.63
N ASN A 592 -12.83 17.01 11.47
CA ASN A 592 -12.67 16.90 12.92
C ASN A 592 -12.19 15.52 13.37
N VAL A 593 -12.40 14.45 12.58
CA VAL A 593 -11.89 13.10 12.89
C VAL A 593 -10.36 13.12 12.99
N LYS A 594 -9.67 13.87 12.12
CA LYS A 594 -8.21 14.06 12.22
C LYS A 594 -7.82 14.68 13.56
N LEU A 595 -8.49 15.76 13.96
CA LEU A 595 -8.16 16.52 15.18
C LEU A 595 -8.43 15.70 16.44
N ASN A 596 -9.58 15.02 16.51
CA ASN A 596 -9.93 14.14 17.63
C ASN A 596 -8.90 13.01 17.83
N ASN A 597 -8.42 12.40 16.73
CA ASN A 597 -7.40 11.35 16.80
C ASN A 597 -6.05 11.90 17.28
N VAL A 598 -5.69 13.12 16.86
CA VAL A 598 -4.46 13.80 17.34
C VAL A 598 -4.55 14.08 18.84
N GLU A 599 -5.65 14.67 19.32
CA GLU A 599 -5.85 14.95 20.76
C GLU A 599 -5.81 13.66 21.60
N ALA A 600 -6.35 12.55 21.08
CA ALA A 600 -6.29 11.25 21.75
C ALA A 600 -4.84 10.71 21.84
N ILE A 601 -4.08 10.78 20.75
CA ILE A 601 -2.69 10.32 20.69
C ILE A 601 -1.78 11.18 21.58
N GLU A 602 -1.88 12.50 21.51
CA GLU A 602 -1.10 13.42 22.37
C GLU A 602 -1.33 13.13 23.86
N LYS A 603 -2.59 12.87 24.23
CA LYS A 603 -2.99 12.55 25.61
C LYS A 603 -2.45 11.20 26.07
N GLU A 604 -2.53 10.16 25.23
CA GLU A 604 -2.16 8.79 25.62
C GLU A 604 -0.63 8.61 25.69
N TYR A 605 0.07 9.03 24.65
CA TYR A 605 1.53 8.87 24.54
C TYR A 605 2.31 10.01 25.23
N GLY A 606 1.63 11.08 25.67
CA GLY A 606 2.27 12.24 26.30
C GLY A 606 3.17 13.05 25.35
N ILE A 607 3.00 12.85 24.04
CA ILE A 607 3.73 13.55 22.98
C ILE A 607 2.96 14.81 22.55
N LYS A 608 3.65 15.70 21.83
CA LYS A 608 2.99 16.77 21.07
C LYS A 608 3.17 16.48 19.58
N MET A 609 2.09 16.43 18.82
CA MET A 609 2.12 16.24 17.38
C MET A 609 2.20 17.60 16.68
N GLU A 610 3.22 17.81 15.86
CA GLU A 610 3.31 18.97 14.99
C GLU A 610 2.58 18.67 13.68
N LEU A 611 1.42 19.31 13.47
CA LEU A 611 0.65 19.16 12.24
C LEU A 611 1.27 20.03 11.15
N VAL A 612 1.43 19.46 9.96
CA VAL A 612 2.02 20.16 8.82
C VAL A 612 1.06 21.21 8.24
N ASP A 613 1.59 22.39 7.92
CA ASP A 613 0.85 23.46 7.24
C ASP A 613 0.21 22.97 5.93
N ASN A 614 -0.95 23.51 5.57
CA ASN A 614 -1.62 23.27 4.30
C ASN A 614 -1.46 24.46 3.33
N GLU A 615 -2.11 24.40 2.17
CA GLU A 615 -2.01 25.38 1.08
C GLU A 615 -2.31 26.84 1.47
N GLN A 616 -2.97 27.09 2.61
CA GLN A 616 -3.31 28.44 3.05
C GLN A 616 -2.08 29.26 3.50
N VAL A 617 -0.91 28.62 3.72
CA VAL A 617 0.35 29.34 3.99
C VAL A 617 1.08 29.82 2.74
N LEU A 618 0.67 29.34 1.55
CA LEU A 618 1.24 29.75 0.26
C LEU A 618 0.53 31.00 -0.28
N PRO A 619 1.22 31.91 -0.99
CA PRO A 619 0.58 32.94 -1.78
C PRO A 619 -0.39 32.29 -2.80
N LYS A 620 -1.62 32.78 -2.91
CA LYS A 620 -2.62 32.19 -3.81
C LYS A 620 -2.17 32.30 -5.27
N SER A 621 -2.08 31.16 -5.97
CA SER A 621 -1.85 31.14 -7.41
C SER A 621 -3.09 31.67 -8.16
N LYS A 622 -2.89 32.13 -9.39
CA LYS A 622 -4.00 32.53 -10.28
C LYS A 622 -5.01 31.38 -10.45
N LYS A 623 -4.49 30.16 -10.63
CA LYS A 623 -5.26 28.91 -10.75
C LYS A 623 -6.14 28.68 -9.52
N ARG A 624 -5.61 28.87 -8.30
CA ARG A 624 -6.41 28.78 -7.05
C ARG A 624 -7.51 29.83 -7.00
N MET A 625 -7.23 31.11 -7.27
CA MET A 625 -8.25 32.16 -7.24
C MET A 625 -9.35 31.98 -8.30
N GLU A 626 -9.01 31.43 -9.48
CA GLU A 626 -9.96 31.30 -10.60
C GLU A 626 -10.71 29.97 -10.65
N ILE A 627 -10.22 28.91 -10.00
CA ILE A 627 -10.79 27.55 -10.10
C ILE A 627 -11.28 27.04 -8.73
N TYR A 628 -10.41 26.98 -7.73
CA TYR A 628 -10.64 26.28 -6.46
C TYR A 628 -11.22 27.16 -5.35
N GLU A 629 -10.69 28.38 -5.21
CA GLU A 629 -10.99 29.35 -4.16
C GLU A 629 -11.50 30.66 -4.79
N LYS A 630 -12.57 30.55 -5.59
CA LYS A 630 -13.28 31.71 -6.12
C LYS A 630 -13.83 32.54 -4.96
N GLU A 631 -13.48 33.82 -4.91
CA GLU A 631 -14.17 34.78 -4.06
C GLU A 631 -15.58 35.03 -4.64
N GLU A 632 -16.62 34.90 -3.80
CA GLU A 632 -18.04 35.07 -4.16
C GLU A 632 -18.46 36.53 -4.41
#